data_AF-A0A920LJM9-F1
#
_entry.id   AF-A0A920LJM9-F1
#
_cell.length_a   1.000
_cell.length_b   1.000
_cell.length_c   1.000
_cell.angle_alpha   90.00
_cell.angle_beta   90.00
_cell.angle_gamma   90.00
#
_symmetry.space_group_name_H-M   'P 1'
#
loop_
_entity.id
_entity.type
_entity.pdbx_description
1 polymer ?
#
loop_
_entity_poly.entity_id
_entity_poly.type
_entity_poly.pdbx_seq_one_letter_code
_entity_poly.pdbx_strand_id
1 'polypeptide(L)'
;MSTIFDNNWPSDLPRGIIHGDLFPDNIFFQNNKLTGVIDFYFACDEFYIFDIAICINAWCFESDNSFNITKASHLLKGYKSLKNLTEDEVQFSYYVSW
;
A
#
# COMPACT_ATOMS: atom_id res chain seq x y z
N MET A 1 -17.53 20.61 -15.11
CA MET A 1 -17.80 19.27 -14.56
C MET A 1 -16.93 19.17 -13.31
N SER A 2 -17.41 19.71 -12.19
CA SER A 2 -16.65 19.77 -10.93
C SER A 2 -16.63 18.37 -10.32
N THR A 3 -15.51 17.69 -10.43
CA THR A 3 -15.26 16.40 -9.81
C THR A 3 -15.18 16.58 -8.29
N ILE A 4 -15.77 15.64 -7.55
CA ILE A 4 -16.01 15.67 -6.10
C ILE A 4 -14.70 15.63 -5.26
N PHE A 5 -13.52 15.70 -5.90
CA PHE A 5 -12.21 15.41 -5.29
C PHE A 5 -11.35 16.63 -4.92
N ASP A 6 -11.69 17.85 -5.36
CA ASP A 6 -10.70 18.94 -5.37
C ASP A 6 -10.37 19.54 -3.99
N ASN A 7 -11.17 19.32 -2.95
CA ASN A 7 -11.00 20.05 -1.68
C ASN A 7 -10.30 19.29 -0.54
N ASN A 8 -10.06 17.98 -0.67
CA ASN A 8 -9.44 17.16 0.40
C ASN A 8 -8.26 16.30 -0.08
N TRP A 9 -7.84 16.42 -1.34
CA TRP A 9 -6.64 15.73 -1.79
C TRP A 9 -5.41 16.43 -1.23
N PRO A 10 -4.56 15.73 -0.46
CA PRO A 10 -3.39 16.35 0.13
C PRO A 10 -2.36 16.68 -0.96
N SER A 11 -1.72 17.83 -0.84
CA SER A 11 -0.65 18.25 -1.75
C SER A 11 0.75 17.83 -1.30
N ASP A 12 0.94 17.59 0.01
CA ASP A 12 2.25 17.41 0.66
C ASP A 12 2.38 16.09 1.42
N LEU A 13 1.98 14.97 0.80
CA LEU A 13 2.32 13.65 1.34
C LEU A 13 3.66 13.13 0.81
N PRO A 14 4.38 12.31 1.59
CA PRO A 14 5.56 11.61 1.10
C PRO A 14 5.25 10.81 -0.18
N ARG A 15 5.98 11.12 -1.25
CA ARG A 15 5.81 10.55 -2.58
C ARG A 15 7.11 10.04 -3.17
N GLY A 16 6.99 9.17 -4.16
CA GLY A 16 8.07 8.70 -5.01
C GLY A 16 7.57 7.57 -5.90
N ILE A 17 8.49 6.77 -6.44
CA ILE A 17 8.09 5.61 -7.25
C ILE A 17 7.37 4.58 -6.36
N ILE A 18 6.15 4.26 -6.76
CA ILE A 18 5.35 3.14 -6.27
C ILE A 18 5.23 2.08 -7.36
N HIS A 19 4.88 0.85 -6.98
CA HIS A 19 4.60 -0.23 -7.92
C HIS A 19 3.18 -0.15 -8.49
N GLY A 20 2.20 0.19 -7.66
CA GLY A 20 0.80 0.34 -8.05
C GLY A 20 0.03 -0.98 -8.25
N ASP A 21 0.64 -2.14 -7.98
CA ASP A 21 0.02 -3.46 -8.22
C ASP A 21 0.70 -4.62 -7.44
N LEU A 22 1.07 -4.40 -6.17
CA LEU A 22 1.78 -5.39 -5.36
C LEU A 22 0.86 -6.51 -4.82
N PHE A 23 0.28 -7.30 -5.70
CA PHE A 23 -0.50 -8.50 -5.36
C PHE A 23 0.39 -9.75 -5.23
N PRO A 24 -0.09 -10.83 -4.57
CA PRO A 24 0.70 -12.04 -4.35
C PRO A 24 1.25 -12.73 -5.60
N ASP A 25 0.60 -12.57 -6.74
CA ASP A 25 1.04 -13.08 -8.04
C ASP A 25 2.23 -12.31 -8.63
N ASN A 26 2.45 -11.06 -8.21
CA ASN A 26 3.55 -10.21 -8.65
C ASN A 26 4.81 -10.28 -7.76
N ILE A 27 4.79 -11.08 -6.68
CA ILE A 27 5.91 -11.23 -5.74
C ILE A 27 6.34 -12.70 -5.60
N PHE A 28 7.62 -12.98 -5.83
CA PHE A 28 8.18 -14.31 -5.70
C PHE A 28 8.90 -14.51 -4.37
N PHE A 29 8.57 -15.61 -3.68
CA PHE A 29 9.26 -16.07 -2.49
C PHE A 29 9.95 -17.40 -2.72
N GLN A 30 11.19 -17.54 -2.23
CA GLN A 30 11.92 -18.80 -2.15
C GLN A 30 12.55 -18.93 -0.77
N ASN A 31 12.35 -20.08 -0.10
CA ASN A 31 12.87 -20.33 1.25
C ASN A 31 12.55 -19.19 2.25
N ASN A 32 11.31 -18.69 2.22
CA ASN A 32 10.82 -17.56 3.02
C ASN A 32 11.57 -16.23 2.80
N LYS A 33 12.24 -16.06 1.66
CA LYS A 33 12.86 -14.79 1.26
C LYS A 33 12.22 -14.28 -0.02
N LEU A 34 11.98 -12.98 -0.08
CA LEU A 34 11.59 -12.30 -1.30
C LEU A 34 12.75 -12.41 -2.31
N THR A 35 12.44 -12.85 -3.52
CA THR A 35 13.43 -13.11 -4.59
C THR A 35 13.17 -12.32 -5.86
N GLY A 36 11.96 -11.79 -6.03
CA GLY A 36 11.62 -10.96 -7.17
C GLY A 36 10.31 -10.23 -6.98
N VAL A 37 10.22 -9.07 -7.60
CA VAL A 37 9.00 -8.30 -7.84
C VAL A 37 8.93 -8.08 -9.34
N ILE A 38 7.78 -8.30 -9.95
CA ILE A 38 7.56 -8.19 -11.39
C ILE A 38 6.33 -7.34 -11.68
N ASP A 39 6.08 -7.07 -12.96
CA ASP A 39 4.89 -6.36 -13.45
C ASP A 39 4.79 -4.89 -12.99
N PHE A 40 5.74 -4.07 -13.48
CA PHE A 40 5.80 -2.64 -13.18
C PHE A 40 4.96 -1.78 -14.14
N TYR A 41 3.95 -2.33 -14.83
CA TYR A 41 3.17 -1.54 -15.80
C TYR A 41 2.41 -0.38 -15.14
N PHE A 42 2.00 -0.55 -13.88
CA PHE A 42 1.32 0.50 -13.10
C PHE A 42 2.27 1.35 -12.25
N ALA A 43 3.58 1.11 -12.33
CA ALA A 43 4.53 1.86 -11.55
C ALA A 43 4.56 3.33 -11.98
N CYS A 44 4.47 4.22 -11.00
CA CYS A 44 4.39 5.65 -11.23
C CYS A 44 4.94 6.44 -10.03
N ASP A 45 5.14 7.74 -10.20
CA ASP A 45 5.49 8.64 -9.09
C ASP A 45 4.21 9.12 -8.39
N GLU A 46 4.00 8.66 -7.15
CA GLU A 46 2.77 8.90 -6.39
C GLU A 46 3.01 8.76 -4.88
N PHE A 47 2.00 9.00 -4.03
CA PHE A 47 2.11 8.83 -2.58
C PHE A 47 2.40 7.37 -2.20
N TYR A 48 3.39 7.15 -1.34
CA TYR A 48 3.76 5.80 -0.88
C TYR A 48 2.61 5.06 -0.18
N ILE A 49 1.69 5.82 0.41
CA ILE A 49 0.51 5.29 1.10
C ILE A 49 -0.41 4.47 0.18
N PHE A 50 -0.38 4.70 -1.14
CA PHE A 50 -1.14 3.88 -2.09
C PHE A 50 -0.63 2.45 -2.18
N ASP A 51 0.68 2.24 -2.30
CA ASP A 51 1.27 0.89 -2.31
C ASP A 51 1.01 0.18 -0.98
N ILE A 52 1.03 0.90 0.13
CA ILE A 52 0.68 0.33 1.44
C ILE A 52 -0.79 -0.11 1.46
N ALA A 53 -1.71 0.73 0.98
CA ALA A 53 -3.13 0.41 0.92
C ALA A 53 -3.40 -0.80 0.02
N ILE A 54 -2.77 -0.84 -1.17
CA ILE A 54 -2.82 -2.00 -2.09
C ILE A 54 -2.31 -3.25 -1.37
N CYS A 55 -1.17 -3.16 -0.68
CA CYS A 55 -0.62 -4.29 0.05
C CYS A 55 -1.54 -4.77 1.19
N ILE A 56 -2.19 -3.85 1.91
CA ILE A 56 -3.17 -4.22 2.93
C ILE A 56 -4.33 -4.98 2.29
N ASN A 57 -4.90 -4.46 1.21
CA ASN A 57 -6.02 -5.08 0.50
C ASN A 57 -5.65 -6.44 -0.10
N ALA A 58 -4.47 -6.56 -0.69
CA ALA A 58 -4.04 -7.78 -1.37
C ALA A 58 -3.56 -8.88 -0.43
N TRP A 59 -2.95 -8.53 0.72
CA TRP A 59 -2.27 -9.49 1.58
C TRP A 59 -2.96 -9.74 2.93
N CYS A 60 -3.79 -8.81 3.40
CA CYS A 60 -4.31 -8.84 4.77
C CYS A 60 -5.76 -9.33 4.88
N PHE A 61 -6.30 -9.95 3.83
CA PHE A 61 -7.60 -10.64 3.86
C PHE A 61 -7.43 -12.15 3.73
N GLU A 62 -8.30 -12.90 4.39
CA GLU A 62 -8.41 -14.35 4.21
C GLU A 62 -9.36 -14.69 3.06
N SER A 63 -9.40 -15.97 2.66
CA SER A 63 -10.24 -16.43 1.55
C SER A 63 -11.75 -16.24 1.77
N ASP A 64 -12.18 -16.04 3.02
CA ASP A 64 -13.57 -15.74 3.39
C ASP A 64 -13.85 -14.22 3.47
N ASN A 65 -12.92 -13.39 3.00
CA ASN A 65 -12.93 -11.93 3.06
C ASN A 65 -12.88 -11.35 4.48
N SER A 66 -12.52 -12.15 5.50
CA SER A 66 -12.23 -11.61 6.82
C SER A 66 -10.89 -10.87 6.83
N PHE A 67 -10.86 -9.71 7.50
CA PHE A 67 -9.65 -8.93 7.67
C PHE A 67 -8.72 -9.55 8.72
N ASN A 68 -7.49 -9.88 8.34
CA ASN A 68 -6.47 -10.41 9.22
C ASN A 68 -5.59 -9.28 9.79
N ILE A 69 -5.98 -8.82 10.98
CA ILE A 69 -5.26 -7.79 11.73
C ILE A 69 -3.81 -8.15 12.05
N THR A 70 -3.50 -9.45 12.20
CA THR A 70 -2.13 -9.92 12.48
C THR A 70 -1.24 -9.73 11.26
N LYS A 71 -1.73 -10.06 10.05
CA LYS A 71 -1.00 -9.81 8.79
C LYS A 71 -0.78 -8.31 8.57
N ALA A 72 -1.82 -7.49 8.74
CA ALA A 72 -1.72 -6.04 8.60
C ALA A 72 -0.71 -5.42 9.59
N SER A 73 -0.73 -5.86 10.85
CA SER A 73 0.23 -5.43 11.86
C SER A 73 1.68 -5.77 11.48
N HIS A 74 1.93 -7.00 10.99
CA HIS A 74 3.26 -7.40 10.53
C HIS A 74 3.71 -6.64 9.29
N LEU A 75 2.82 -6.40 8.34
CA LEU A 75 3.09 -5.63 7.13
C LEU A 75 3.50 -4.19 7.47
N LEU A 76 2.69 -3.51 8.27
CA LEU A 76 2.96 -2.15 8.72
C LEU A 76 4.23 -2.07 9.56
N LYS A 77 4.48 -3.05 10.43
CA LYS A 77 5.74 -3.14 11.20
C LYS A 77 6.95 -3.27 10.28
N GLY A 78 6.84 -4.07 9.22
CA GLY A 78 7.88 -4.22 8.21
C GLY A 78 8.17 -2.90 7.50
N TYR A 79 7.14 -2.23 6.98
CA TYR A 79 7.29 -0.92 6.34
C TYR A 79 7.90 0.12 7.28
N LYS A 80 7.37 0.22 8.51
CA LYS A 80 7.82 1.18 9.53
C LYS A 80 9.26 0.94 10.01
N SER A 81 9.83 -0.24 9.77
CA SER A 81 11.25 -0.50 10.07
C SER A 81 12.20 0.27 9.15
N LEU A 82 11.73 0.69 7.97
CA LEU A 82 12.49 1.47 6.99
C LEU A 82 12.09 2.94 7.00
N LYS A 83 10.79 3.23 7.14
CA LYS A 83 10.25 4.59 7.07
C LYS A 83 9.03 4.75 7.98
N ASN A 84 9.09 5.70 8.89
CA ASN A 84 7.93 6.06 9.70
C ASN A 84 6.84 6.70 8.83
N LEU A 85 5.58 6.36 9.13
CA LEU A 85 4.41 7.03 8.58
C LEU A 85 4.17 8.34 9.31
N THR A 86 3.88 9.41 8.56
CA THR A 86 3.42 10.67 9.13
C THR A 86 1.97 10.57 9.59
N GLU A 87 1.52 11.51 10.44
CA GLU A 87 0.12 11.59 10.84
C GLU A 87 -0.80 11.82 9.64
N ASP A 88 -0.37 12.64 8.67
CA ASP A 88 -1.10 12.90 7.44
C ASP A 88 -1.23 11.66 6.55
N GLU A 89 -0.17 10.83 6.44
CA GLU A 89 -0.24 9.54 5.72
C GLU A 89 -1.24 8.59 6.39
N VAL A 90 -1.24 8.52 7.73
CA VAL A 90 -2.19 7.70 8.49
C VAL A 90 -3.61 8.20 8.30
N GLN A 91 -3.84 9.51 8.38
CA GLN A 91 -5.16 10.09 8.16
C GLN A 91 -5.63 9.87 6.72
N PHE A 92 -4.75 10.03 5.74
CA PHE A 92 -5.09 9.84 4.34
C PHE A 92 -5.38 8.37 4.01
N SER A 93 -4.76 7.42 4.72
CA SER A 93 -5.00 5.98 4.50
C SER A 93 -6.48 5.57 4.61
N TYR A 94 -7.29 6.29 5.39
CA TYR A 94 -8.73 6.08 5.52
C TYR A 94 -9.52 6.41 4.24
N TYR A 95 -8.95 7.17 3.31
CA TYR A 95 -9.59 7.55 2.03
C TYR A 95 -9.21 6.65 0.86
N VAL A 96 -8.19 5.80 1.02
CA VAL A 96 -7.62 4.97 -0.06
C VAL A 96 -7.74 3.48 0.20
N SER A 97 -8.19 3.09 1.38
CA SER A 97 -8.44 1.69 1.74
C SER A 97 -9.92 1.38 1.57
N TRP A 98 -10.27 0.58 0.56
CA TRP A 98 -11.65 0.13 0.25
C TRP A 98 -11.66 -1.35 -0.11
#